data_AF-A0A5K1CJZ5-F1
#
_entry.id   AF-A0A5K1CJZ5-F1
#
_cell.length_a   1.000
_cell.length_b   1.000
_cell.length_c   1.000
_cell.angle_alpha   90.00
_cell.angle_beta   90.00
_cell.angle_gamma   90.00
#
_symmetry.space_group_name_H-M   'P 1'
#
loop_
_entity.id
_entity.type
_entity.pdbx_description
1 polymer ?
#
loop_
_entity_poly.entity_id
_entity_poly.type
_entity_poly.pdbx_seq_one_letter_code
_entity_poly.pdbx_strand_id
1 'polypeptide(L)'
;FMELAQRVDEALGFMAAAGLTMDHPIMTTTEFWTSHECLHLPYEQSLTRLDSTSGLFYDCSAHFVWVGERTRQLDGAHVEFLRGIANPLGIK
;
A
#
# COMPACT_ATOMS: atom_id res chain seq x y z
N PHE A 1 0.86 4.46 26.95
CA PHE A 1 0.75 3.14 26.28
C PHE A 1 -0.25 2.23 26.97
N MET A 2 -0.11 1.89 28.26
CA MET A 2 -1.07 0.99 28.94
C MET A 2 -2.50 1.54 29.01
N GLU A 3 -2.69 2.84 29.26
CA GLU A 3 -4.02 3.46 29.24
C GLU A 3 -4.70 3.37 27.87
N LEU A 4 -3.94 3.55 26.78
CA LEU A 4 -4.46 3.40 25.42
C LEU A 4 -4.86 1.95 25.15
N ALA A 5 -4.02 0.99 25.55
CA ALA A 5 -4.33 -0.43 25.40
C ALA A 5 -5.60 -0.82 26.18
N GLN A 6 -5.74 -0.34 27.42
CA GLN A 6 -6.93 -0.61 28.24
C GLN A 6 -8.20 -0.05 27.60
N ARG A 7 -8.14 1.16 27.02
CA ARG A 7 -9.29 1.73 26.28
C ARG A 7 -9.63 0.96 25.01
N VAL A 8 -8.63 0.37 24.33
CA VAL A 8 -8.86 -0.53 23.20
C VAL A 8 -9.54 -1.81 23.66
N ASP A 9 -9.08 -2.41 24.76
CA ASP A 9 -9.71 -3.62 25.33
C ASP A 9 -11.17 -3.38 25.74
N GLU A 10 -11.47 -2.23 26.35
CA GLU A 10 -12.84 -1.82 26.68
C GLU A 10 -13.73 -1.69 25.43
N ALA A 11 -13.20 -1.11 24.35
CA ALA A 11 -13.92 -0.98 23.08
C ALA A 11 -14.17 -2.35 22.42
N LEU A 12 -13.18 -3.24 22.42
CA LEU A 12 -13.33 -4.61 21.93
C LEU A 12 -14.38 -5.39 22.75
N GLY A 13 -14.39 -5.21 24.08
CA GLY A 13 -15.40 -5.77 24.96
C GLY A 13 -16.82 -5.27 24.64
N PHE A 14 -16.97 -3.99 24.32
CA PHE A 14 -18.25 -3.42 23.87
C PHE A 14 -18.72 -4.03 22.55
N MET A 15 -17.82 -4.18 21.57
CA MET A 15 -18.15 -4.81 20.28
C MET A 15 -18.60 -6.26 20.46
N ALA A 16 -17.93 -7.02 21.34
CA ALA A 16 -18.33 -8.38 21.67
C ALA A 16 -19.71 -8.44 22.32
N ALA A 17 -20.01 -7.54 23.26
CA ALA A 17 -21.33 -7.43 23.90
C ALA A 17 -22.44 -7.04 22.91
N ALA A 18 -22.11 -6.29 21.85
CA ALA A 18 -23.03 -5.91 20.78
C ALA A 18 -23.23 -7.01 19.71
N GLY A 19 -22.56 -8.17 19.84
CA GLY A 19 -22.71 -9.32 18.95
C GLY A 19 -21.63 -9.46 17.86
N LEU A 20 -20.59 -8.61 17.85
CA LEU A 20 -19.40 -8.79 17.03
C LEU A 20 -18.38 -9.62 17.81
N THR A 21 -18.48 -10.92 17.68
CA THR A 21 -17.63 -11.88 18.41
C THR A 21 -16.19 -11.89 17.86
N MET A 22 -15.24 -12.27 18.71
CA MET A 22 -13.79 -12.22 18.41
C MET A 22 -13.35 -13.16 17.28
N ASP A 23 -14.18 -14.12 16.91
CA ASP A 23 -13.99 -15.03 15.77
C ASP A 23 -14.39 -14.41 14.42
N HIS A 24 -15.03 -13.23 14.42
CA HIS A 24 -15.36 -12.54 13.18
C HIS A 24 -14.06 -12.17 12.43
N PRO A 25 -13.93 -12.43 11.10
CA PRO A 25 -12.69 -12.20 10.36
C PRO A 25 -12.14 -10.76 10.46
N ILE A 26 -13.03 -9.77 10.54
CA ILE A 26 -12.65 -8.35 10.73
C ILE A 26 -11.86 -8.12 12.04
N MET A 27 -12.06 -8.96 13.07
CA MET A 27 -11.38 -8.87 14.36
C MET A 27 -10.02 -9.58 14.38
N THR A 28 -9.76 -10.47 13.41
CA THR A 28 -8.58 -11.35 13.39
C THR A 28 -7.69 -11.15 12.16
N THR A 29 -8.10 -10.30 11.23
CA THR A 29 -7.36 -10.01 10.00
C THR A 29 -7.11 -8.51 9.87
N THR A 30 -6.02 -8.17 9.19
CA THR A 30 -5.72 -6.80 8.79
C THR A 30 -5.20 -6.82 7.37
N GLU A 31 -5.49 -5.76 6.64
CA GLU A 31 -4.81 -5.45 5.39
C GLU A 31 -3.40 -4.94 5.69
N PHE A 32 -2.41 -5.38 4.92
CA PHE A 32 -1.01 -4.99 5.09
C PHE A 32 -0.34 -4.83 3.73
N TRP A 33 0.01 -3.59 3.39
CA TRP A 33 0.56 -3.23 2.08
C TRP A 33 2.05 -2.92 2.14
N THR A 34 2.71 -3.17 1.01
CA THR A 34 4.15 -2.95 0.82
C THR A 34 4.42 -1.70 0.00
N SER A 35 5.55 -1.05 0.28
CA SER A 35 6.01 0.10 -0.50
C SER A 35 7.54 0.22 -0.49
N HIS A 36 8.08 0.83 -1.55
CA HIS A 36 9.49 1.22 -1.67
C HIS A 36 9.68 2.37 -2.67
N GLU A 37 10.90 2.91 -2.71
CA GLU A 37 11.29 3.91 -3.70
C GLU A 37 11.51 3.22 -5.05
N CYS A 38 10.75 3.63 -6.06
CA CYS A 38 10.96 3.23 -7.46
C CYS A 38 12.29 3.84 -7.91
N LEU A 39 13.39 3.12 -7.68
CA LEU A 39 14.74 3.62 -7.88
C LEU A 39 15.46 2.86 -9.00
N HIS A 40 15.41 1.52 -8.96
CA HIS A 40 16.09 0.68 -9.92
C HIS A 40 15.15 0.26 -11.06
N LEU A 41 14.96 1.17 -12.03
CA LEU A 41 13.98 0.99 -13.12
C LEU A 41 14.02 -0.34 -13.87
N PRO A 42 15.19 -0.98 -14.13
CA PRO A 42 15.20 -2.32 -14.74
C PRO A 42 14.46 -3.38 -13.89
N TYR A 43 14.54 -3.28 -12.57
CA TYR A 43 13.82 -4.17 -11.66
C TYR A 43 12.31 -3.89 -11.70
N GLU A 44 11.92 -2.62 -11.58
CA GLU A 44 10.50 -2.21 -11.60
C GLU A 44 9.83 -2.57 -12.94
N GLN A 45 10.52 -2.29 -14.05
CA GLN A 45 10.04 -2.67 -15.38
C GLN A 45 9.87 -4.19 -15.51
N SER A 46 10.78 -4.98 -14.94
CA SER A 46 10.68 -6.45 -14.98
C SER A 46 9.49 -7.01 -14.19
N LEU A 47 8.96 -6.24 -13.24
CA LEU A 47 7.81 -6.60 -12.39
C LEU A 47 6.51 -5.89 -12.78
N THR A 48 6.55 -4.98 -13.75
CA THR A 48 5.35 -4.33 -14.29
C THR A 48 4.52 -5.30 -15.13
N ARG A 49 3.21 -5.34 -14.90
CA ARG A 49 2.26 -6.25 -15.58
C ARG A 49 1.07 -5.47 -16.11
N LEU A 50 0.50 -5.96 -17.21
CA LEU A 50 -0.80 -5.53 -17.70
C LEU A 50 -1.88 -6.26 -16.90
N ASP A 51 -2.74 -5.52 -16.21
CA ASP A 51 -3.87 -6.10 -15.50
C ASP A 51 -4.92 -6.63 -16.48
N SER A 52 -5.40 -7.85 -16.23
CA SER A 52 -6.30 -8.56 -17.13
C SER A 52 -7.74 -8.04 -17.10
N THR A 53 -8.12 -7.24 -16.10
CA THR A 53 -9.49 -6.77 -15.90
C THR A 53 -9.67 -5.31 -16.34
N SER A 54 -8.69 -4.47 -16.09
CA SER A 54 -8.70 -3.03 -16.35
C SER A 54 -7.93 -2.64 -17.61
N GLY A 55 -6.99 -3.47 -18.07
CA GLY A 55 -6.10 -3.13 -19.19
C GLY A 55 -5.08 -2.03 -18.86
N LEU A 56 -4.88 -1.72 -17.58
CA LEU A 56 -3.88 -0.77 -17.11
C LEU A 56 -2.59 -1.50 -16.71
N PHE A 57 -1.47 -0.79 -16.77
CA PHE A 57 -0.20 -1.32 -16.26
C PHE A 57 -0.07 -1.05 -14.77
N TYR A 58 0.38 -2.04 -14.02
CA TYR A 58 0.73 -1.92 -12.61
C TYR A 58 2.15 -2.42 -12.40
N ASP A 59 2.93 -1.69 -11.62
CA ASP A 59 4.17 -2.20 -11.07
C ASP A 59 3.83 -3.18 -9.93
N CYS A 60 4.01 -4.48 -10.16
CA CYS A 60 3.69 -5.51 -9.17
C CYS A 60 4.84 -5.77 -8.19
N SER A 61 5.86 -4.92 -8.14
CA SER A 61 6.91 -4.99 -7.12
C SER A 61 6.42 -4.60 -5.72
N ALA A 62 5.44 -3.69 -5.64
CA ALA A 62 4.80 -3.25 -4.40
C ALA A 62 3.40 -2.66 -4.65
N HIS A 63 2.64 -2.45 -3.56
CA HIS A 63 1.29 -1.88 -3.65
C HIS A 63 1.34 -0.36 -3.90
N PHE A 64 2.30 0.33 -3.26
CA PHE A 64 2.55 1.76 -3.39
C PHE A 64 4.02 1.99 -3.70
N VAL A 65 4.33 2.88 -4.64
CA VAL A 65 5.72 3.23 -4.97
C VAL A 65 5.90 4.74 -4.97
N TRP A 66 7.10 5.22 -4.64
CA TRP A 66 7.41 6.65 -4.69
C TRP A 66 8.67 6.98 -5.48
N VAL A 67 8.75 8.22 -5.94
CA VAL A 67 9.99 8.81 -6.47
C VAL A 67 10.66 9.66 -5.40
N GLY A 68 11.96 9.44 -5.20
CA GLY A 68 12.75 10.18 -4.23
C GLY A 68 13.10 11.60 -4.69
N GLU A 69 13.56 12.42 -3.75
CA GLU A 69 13.93 13.82 -3.99
C GLU A 69 14.97 14.00 -5.10
N ARG A 70 15.87 13.02 -5.26
CA ARG A 70 16.98 13.10 -6.22
C ARG A 70 16.62 12.57 -7.61
N THR A 71 15.44 11.99 -7.77
CA THR A 71 14.98 11.31 -8.99
C THR A 71 13.66 11.87 -9.53
N ARG A 72 13.12 12.95 -8.93
CA ARG A 72 11.83 13.57 -9.31
C ARG A 72 11.92 14.65 -10.39
N GLN A 73 12.91 14.59 -11.27
CA GLN A 73 12.99 15.51 -12.41
C GLN A 73 11.76 15.30 -13.31
N LEU A 74 11.06 16.38 -13.68
CA LEU A 74 9.79 16.30 -14.42
C LEU A 74 9.94 15.62 -15.79
N ASP A 75 11.11 15.75 -16.40
CA ASP A 75 11.53 15.13 -17.65
C ASP A 75 12.41 13.87 -17.42
N GLY A 76 12.51 13.40 -16.18
CA GLY A 76 13.32 12.26 -15.77
C GLY A 76 12.63 10.92 -15.98
N ALA A 77 13.44 9.86 -16.11
CA ALA A 77 12.96 8.50 -16.39
C ALA A 77 12.02 7.95 -15.30
N HIS A 78 12.24 8.31 -14.03
CA HIS A 78 11.39 7.84 -12.92
C HIS A 78 9.99 8.44 -12.97
N VAL A 79 9.86 9.74 -13.26
CA VAL A 79 8.55 10.39 -13.41
C VAL A 79 7.83 9.83 -14.64
N GLU A 80 8.54 9.58 -15.73
CA GLU A 80 7.96 8.94 -16.92
C GLU A 80 7.49 7.50 -16.64
N PHE A 81 8.27 6.72 -15.88
CA PHE A 81 7.86 5.38 -15.48
C PHE A 81 6.58 5.42 -14.63
N LEU A 82 6.54 6.29 -13.62
CA LEU A 82 5.36 6.46 -12.75
C LEU A 82 4.13 6.94 -13.52
N ARG A 83 4.30 7.78 -14.54
CA ARG A 83 3.21 8.23 -15.43
C ARG A 83 2.51 7.06 -16.12
N GLY A 84 3.22 5.96 -16.37
CA GLY A 84 2.74 4.80 -17.10
C GLY A 84 2.06 3.72 -16.27
N ILE A 85 2.15 3.77 -14.94
CA ILE A 85 1.58 2.76 -14.03
C ILE A 85 0.38 3.31 -13.24
N ALA A 86 -0.52 2.41 -12.85
CA ALA A 86 -1.77 2.74 -12.17
C ALA A 86 -1.74 2.49 -10.65
N ASN A 87 -0.56 2.18 -10.09
CA ASN A 87 -0.37 2.10 -8.64
C ASN A 87 -0.70 3.46 -7.99
N PRO A 88 -1.10 3.47 -6.72
CA PRO A 88 -0.96 4.64 -5.86
C PRO A 88 0.50 5.12 -5.82
N LEU A 89 0.70 6.44 -6.00
CA LEU A 89 2.02 7.03 -6.21
C LEU A 89 2.38 8.03 -5.10
N GLY A 90 3.67 8.10 -4.78
CA GLY A 90 4.25 9.12 -3.91
C GLY A 90 5.34 9.94 -4.61
N ILE A 91 5.49 11.20 -4.21
CA ILE A 91 6.62 12.06 -4.59
C ILE A 91 7.17 12.66 -3.30
N LYS A 92 8.48 12.52 -3.08
CA LYS A 92 9.17 13.16 -1.96
C LYS A 92 9.39 14.64 -2.19
#